data_AF-A0A940KIZ9-F1
#
_entry.id   AF-A0A940KIZ9-F1
#
_cell.length_a   1.000
_cell.length_b   1.000
_cell.length_c   1.000
_cell.angle_alpha   90.00
_cell.angle_beta   90.00
_cell.angle_gamma   90.00
#
_symmetry.space_group_name_H-M   'P 1'
#
loop_
_entity.id
_entity.type
_entity.pdbx_description
1 polymer ?
#
loop_
_entity_poly.entity_id
_entity_poly.type
_entity_poly.pdbx_seq_one_letter_code
_entity_poly.pdbx_strand_id
1 'polypeptide(L)'
;MKFLIITQVYWPDTASTAQHLTDIAEYLTSQQHEVTVISGRHAYENPSIKYKPAEERNGVIIKRIKSTSFGKKNVAGRLMDFFTFNCSLVFKLAGLKKKEADVMI
;
A
#
# COMPACT_ATOMS: atom_id res chain seq x y z
N MET A 1 11.38 -13.05 -9.83
CA MET A 1 11.46 -12.88 -8.36
C MET A 1 10.18 -12.24 -7.88
N LYS A 2 9.83 -12.38 -6.60
CA LYS A 2 8.60 -11.83 -6.02
C LYS A 2 8.91 -10.55 -5.23
N PHE A 3 8.44 -9.41 -5.73
CA PHE A 3 8.57 -8.11 -5.09
C PHE A 3 7.27 -7.76 -4.36
N LEU A 4 7.42 -7.36 -3.09
CA LEU A 4 6.32 -6.81 -2.32
C LEU A 4 6.65 -5.36 -1.97
N ILE A 5 5.90 -4.43 -2.54
CA ILE A 5 6.06 -2.99 -2.30
C ILE A 5 4.99 -2.55 -1.32
N ILE A 6 5.37 -1.90 -0.22
CA ILE A 6 4.42 -1.41 0.79
C ILE A 6 4.48 0.11 0.80
N THR A 7 3.38 0.75 0.38
CA THR A 7 3.33 2.21 0.31
C THR A 7 1.99 2.73 0.77
N GLN A 8 1.95 3.91 1.38
CA GLN A 8 0.68 4.56 1.70
C GLN A 8 -0.02 5.09 0.44
N VAL A 9 0.76 5.54 -0.54
CA VAL A 9 0.29 6.19 -1.76
C VAL A 9 0.75 5.39 -2.98
N TYR A 10 -0.19 5.06 -3.84
CA TYR A 10 0.05 4.33 -5.09
C TYR A 10 -1.01 4.72 -6.11
N TRP A 11 -0.83 4.34 -7.37
CA TRP A 11 -1.80 4.57 -8.44
C TRP A 11 -3.25 4.33 -7.98
N PRO A 12 -4.21 5.22 -8.32
CA PRO A 12 -4.10 6.41 -9.18
C PRO A 12 -3.76 7.70 -8.40
N ASP A 13 -3.10 7.61 -7.24
CA ASP A 13 -2.72 8.79 -6.47
C ASP A 13 -1.73 9.68 -7.23
N THR A 14 -1.88 11.00 -7.09
CA THR A 14 -1.12 12.02 -7.81
C THR A 14 0.17 12.42 -7.10
N ALA A 15 0.41 11.95 -5.87
CA ALA A 15 1.65 12.19 -5.15
C ALA A 15 2.88 11.79 -5.98
N SER A 16 3.92 12.63 -6.00
CA SER A 16 5.16 12.36 -6.75
C SER A 16 5.76 10.98 -6.42
N THR A 17 5.74 10.60 -5.13
CA THR A 17 6.18 9.27 -4.69
C THR A 17 5.34 8.14 -5.28
N ALA A 18 4.03 8.33 -5.43
CA ALA A 18 3.14 7.32 -6.03
C ALA A 18 3.46 7.12 -7.51
N GLN A 19 3.78 8.18 -8.24
CA GLN A 19 4.16 8.10 -9.66
C GLN A 19 5.47 7.32 -9.83
N HIS A 20 6.53 7.69 -9.11
CA HIS A 20 7.81 6.97 -9.17
C HIS A 20 7.69 5.50 -8.78
N LEU A 21 6.93 5.18 -7.72
CA LEU A 21 6.68 3.80 -7.32
C LEU A 21 5.89 3.01 -8.38
N THR A 22 4.98 3.68 -9.08
CA THR A 22 4.22 3.08 -10.18
C THR A 22 5.16 2.72 -11.32
N ASP A 23 6.02 3.64 -11.74
CA ASP A 23 7.00 3.41 -12.80
C ASP A 23 7.95 2.24 -12.46
N ILE A 24 8.45 2.21 -11.22
CA ILE A 24 9.33 1.13 -10.74
C ILE A 24 8.60 -0.21 -10.73
N ALA A 25 7.37 -0.25 -10.22
CA ALA A 25 6.59 -1.49 -10.13
C ALA A 25 6.28 -2.06 -11.52
N GLU A 26 5.89 -1.21 -12.47
CA GLU A 26 5.63 -1.61 -13.86
C GLU A 26 6.91 -2.04 -14.57
N TYR A 27 8.03 -1.35 -14.34
CA TYR A 27 9.33 -1.75 -14.85
C TYR A 27 9.72 -3.15 -14.35
N LEU A 28 9.58 -3.43 -13.05
CA LEU A 28 9.87 -4.75 -12.49
C LEU A 28 8.99 -5.85 -13.10
N THR A 29 7.70 -5.58 -13.30
CA THR A 29 6.81 -6.51 -13.99
C THR A 29 7.24 -6.75 -15.45
N SER A 30 7.70 -5.72 -16.16
CA SER A 30 8.22 -5.85 -17.53
C SER A 30 9.44 -6.78 -17.62
N GLN A 31 10.22 -6.88 -16.54
CA GLN A 31 11.34 -7.81 -16.40
C GLN A 31 10.90 -9.22 -15.96
N GLN A 32 9.63 -9.56 -16.12
CA GLN A 32 9.03 -10.86 -15.77
C GLN A 32 9.13 -11.17 -14.26
N HIS A 33 9.09 -10.13 -13.42
CA HIS A 33 8.99 -10.31 -11.97
C HIS A 33 7.54 -10.23 -11.51
N GLU A 34 7.22 -10.98 -10.45
CA GLU A 34 5.91 -10.90 -9.80
C GLU A 34 5.93 -9.70 -8.83
N VAL A 35 5.15 -8.66 -9.11
CA VAL A 35 5.10 -7.46 -8.26
C VAL A 35 3.73 -7.36 -7.61
N THR A 36 3.72 -7.34 -6.28
CA THR A 36 2.53 -7.04 -5.49
C THR A 36 2.75 -5.73 -4.76
N VAL A 37 1.80 -4.80 -4.89
CA VAL A 37 1.79 -3.53 -4.17
C VAL A 37 0.70 -3.57 -3.12
N ILE A 38 1.06 -3.30 -1.87
CA ILE A 38 0.10 -3.08 -0.79
C ILE A 38 -0.02 -1.59 -0.54
N SER A 39 -1.22 -1.04 -0.69
CA SER A 39 -1.45 0.40 -0.51
C SER A 39 -2.71 0.81 0.24
N GLY A 40 -2.83 2.09 0.57
CA GLY A 40 -4.02 2.65 1.22
C GLY A 40 -5.23 2.68 0.30
N ARG A 41 -6.43 2.47 0.85
CA ARG A 41 -7.68 2.50 0.08
C ARG A 41 -8.22 3.90 -0.24
N HIS A 42 -7.77 4.93 0.48
CA HIS A 42 -8.24 6.29 0.30
C HIS A 42 -7.18 7.13 -0.40
N ALA A 43 -7.60 8.08 -1.24
CA ALA A 43 -6.67 9.02 -1.84
C ALA A 43 -6.01 9.90 -0.77
N TYR A 44 -4.73 10.20 -0.94
CA TYR A 44 -3.96 10.99 0.00
C TYR A 44 -4.53 12.41 0.16
N GLU A 45 -4.84 13.06 -0.97
CA GLU A 45 -5.36 14.43 -0.97
C GLU A 45 -6.83 14.51 -0.56
N ASN A 46 -7.64 13.53 -0.98
CA ASN A 46 -9.08 13.51 -0.72
C ASN A 46 -9.55 12.17 -0.13
N PRO A 47 -9.71 12.07 1.20
CA PRO A 47 -10.18 10.86 1.87
C PRO A 47 -11.57 10.38 1.44
N SER A 48 -12.37 11.23 0.79
CA SER A 48 -13.68 10.87 0.24
C SER A 48 -13.57 9.97 -0.99
N ILE A 49 -12.42 10.00 -1.68
CA ILE A 49 -12.16 9.15 -2.84
C ILE A 49 -11.69 7.79 -2.34
N LYS A 50 -12.47 6.75 -2.68
CA LYS A 50 -12.26 5.38 -2.25
C LYS A 50 -11.92 4.50 -3.44
N TYR A 51 -10.73 3.94 -3.41
CA TYR A 51 -10.24 3.05 -4.45
C TYR A 51 -10.74 1.60 -4.26
N LYS A 52 -10.62 0.81 -5.34
CA LYS A 52 -10.96 -0.62 -5.32
C LYS A 52 -10.03 -1.38 -4.36
N PRO A 53 -10.56 -2.33 -3.57
CA PRO A 53 -9.79 -3.05 -2.55
C PRO A 53 -8.69 -3.94 -3.14
N ALA A 54 -8.87 -4.43 -4.36
CA ALA A 54 -7.83 -5.10 -5.11
C ALA A 54 -8.06 -4.82 -6.59
N GLU A 55 -6.99 -4.65 -7.35
CA GLU A 55 -7.01 -4.62 -8.80
C GLU A 55 -5.65 -4.97 -9.35
N GLU A 56 -5.61 -5.35 -10.62
CA GLU A 56 -4.39 -5.58 -11.35
C GLU A 56 -4.24 -4.49 -12.41
N ARG A 57 -3.05 -3.90 -12.50
CA ARG A 57 -2.73 -2.89 -13.50
C ARG A 57 -1.35 -3.15 -14.06
N ASN A 58 -1.25 -3.28 -15.39
CA ASN A 58 0.01 -3.51 -16.10
C ASN A 58 0.81 -4.69 -15.50
N GLY A 59 0.11 -5.76 -15.12
CA GLY A 59 0.67 -6.95 -14.48
C GLY A 59 1.14 -6.77 -13.02
N VAL A 60 0.95 -5.58 -12.43
CA VAL A 60 1.16 -5.32 -11.00
C VAL A 60 -0.12 -5.64 -10.23
N ILE A 61 -0.01 -6.48 -9.21
CA ILE A 61 -1.12 -6.82 -8.32
C ILE A 61 -1.23 -5.77 -7.21
N ILE A 62 -2.26 -4.93 -7.24
CA ILE A 62 -2.50 -3.89 -6.25
C ILE A 62 -3.51 -4.41 -5.22
N LYS A 63 -3.08 -4.51 -3.96
CA LYS A 63 -3.92 -4.89 -2.82
C LYS A 63 -4.06 -3.71 -1.88
N ARG A 64 -5.23 -3.08 -1.88
CA ARG A 64 -5.51 -1.93 -1.03
C ARG A 64 -6.11 -2.34 0.31
N ILE A 65 -5.38 -2.04 1.38
CA ILE A 65 -5.85 -2.25 2.74
C ILE A 65 -6.78 -1.12 3.16
N LYS A 66 -7.85 -1.47 3.89
CA LYS A 66 -8.67 -0.47 4.57
C LYS A 66 -7.81 0.18 5.65
N SER A 67 -7.47 1.45 5.50
CA SER A 67 -7.03 2.27 6.62
C SER A 67 -8.28 2.77 7.36
N THR A 68 -8.25 2.74 8.69
CA THR A 68 -9.20 3.48 9.51
C THR A 68 -8.96 4.96 9.24
N SER A 69 -9.91 5.61 8.57
CA SER A 69 -9.94 7.07 8.48
C SER A 69 -10.87 7.55 9.59
N PHE A 70 -10.40 7.53 10.85
CA PHE A 70 -11.06 8.35 11.86
C PHE A 70 -10.70 9.80 11.52
N GLY A 71 -11.65 10.47 10.86
CA GLY A 71 -11.46 11.73 10.14
C GLY A 71 -10.70 12.80 10.92
N LYS A 72 -10.12 13.74 10.15
CA LYS A 72 -9.36 14.94 10.52
C LYS A 72 -10.10 15.91 11.48
N LYS A 73 -10.64 15.46 12.62
CA LYS A 73 -11.22 16.33 13.66
C LYS A 73 -10.43 16.37 14.97
N ASN A 74 -9.68 15.33 15.36
CA ASN A 74 -8.97 15.31 16.65
C ASN A 74 -7.54 14.75 16.57
N VAL A 75 -6.57 15.44 17.20
CA VAL A 75 -5.15 15.05 17.33
C VAL A 75 -4.99 13.68 18.02
N ALA A 76 -5.91 13.33 18.92
CA ALA A 76 -5.95 12.03 19.59
C ALA A 76 -6.25 10.85 18.64
N GLY A 77 -7.06 11.07 17.59
CA GLY A 77 -7.35 10.04 16.57
C GLY A 77 -6.12 9.69 15.74
N ARG A 78 -5.27 10.69 15.45
CA ARG A 78 -4.01 10.50 14.72
C ARG A 78 -3.00 9.65 15.49
N LEU A 79 -2.98 9.76 16.82
CA LEU A 79 -2.15 8.94 17.72
C LEU A 79 -2.68 7.50 17.84
N MET A 80 -4.00 7.32 17.97
CA MET A 80 -4.61 5.99 17.99
C MET A 80 -4.49 5.27 16.63
N ASP A 81 -4.66 5.97 15.51
CA ASP A 81 -4.45 5.37 14.18
C ASP A 81 -2.98 5.01 13.97
N PHE A 82 -2.03 5.80 14.48
CA PHE A 82 -0.60 5.46 14.43
C PHE A 82 -0.28 4.21 15.25
N PHE A 83 -0.81 4.10 16.47
CA PHE A 83 -0.63 2.90 17.31
C PHE A 83 -1.32 1.68 16.74
N THR A 84 -2.54 1.83 16.21
CA THR A 84 -3.31 0.71 15.64
C THR A 84 -2.69 0.23 14.34
N PHE A 85 -2.16 1.14 13.52
CA PHE A 85 -1.43 0.80 12.31
C PHE A 85 -0.13 0.06 12.64
N ASN A 86 0.67 0.55 13.59
CA ASN A 86 1.91 -0.13 14.00
C ASN A 86 1.63 -1.50 14.63
N CYS A 87 0.63 -1.62 15.52
CA CYS A 87 0.25 -2.91 16.08
C CYS A 87 -0.25 -3.88 15.00
N SER A 88 -1.12 -3.43 14.09
CA SER A 88 -1.62 -4.27 13.00
C SER A 88 -0.51 -4.68 12.01
N LEU A 89 0.46 -3.80 11.76
CA LEU A 89 1.64 -4.08 10.95
C LEU A 89 2.51 -5.15 11.60
N VAL A 90 2.79 -5.05 12.90
CA VAL A 90 3.54 -6.05 13.67
C VAL A 90 2.80 -7.40 13.71
N PHE A 91 1.49 -7.40 13.94
CA PHE A 91 0.70 -8.64 13.94
C PHE A 91 0.65 -9.30 12.55
N LYS A 92 0.62 -8.51 11.48
CA LYS A 92 0.59 -9.03 10.11
C LYS A 92 1.97 -9.48 9.62
N LEU A 93 3.03 -8.80 10.04
CA LEU A 93 4.43 -9.23 9.83
C LEU A 93 4.77 -10.47 10.66
N ALA A 94 4.25 -10.60 11.89
CA ALA A 94 4.43 -11.79 12.72
C ALA A 94 3.70 -13.02 12.17
N GLY A 95 2.63 -12.83 11.39
CA GLY A 95 1.92 -13.90 10.68
C GLY A 95 2.45 -14.22 9.28
N LEU A 96 3.31 -13.37 8.71
CA LEU A 96 3.91 -13.60 7.39
C LEU A 96 5.04 -14.62 7.52
N LYS A 97 4.74 -15.87 7.13
CA LYS A 97 5.79 -16.87 6.88
C LYS A 97 6.75 -16.32 5.83
N LYS A 98 8.04 -16.53 6.09
CA LYS A 98 9.26 -16.07 5.38
C LYS A 98 9.35 -16.37 3.85
N LYS A 99 8.25 -16.64 3.16
CA LYS A 99 8.19 -17.24 1.81
C LYS A 99 7.41 -16.44 0.76
N GLU A 100 6.85 -15.28 1.08
CA GLU A 100 5.94 -14.56 0.17
C GLU A 100 6.51 -13.28 -0.48
N ALA A 101 7.71 -12.84 -0.08
CA ALA A 101 8.40 -11.72 -0.72
C ALA A 101 9.92 -11.98 -0.70
N ASP A 102 10.55 -11.97 -1.87
CA ASP A 102 12.01 -12.08 -2.00
C ASP A 102 12.67 -10.73 -1.68
N VAL A 103 11.97 -9.63 -1.95
CA VAL A 103 12.41 -8.25 -1.68
C VAL A 103 11.21 -7.41 -1.22
N MET A 104 11.38 -6.73 -0.09
CA MET A 104 10.42 -5.75 0.45
C MET A 104 10.99 -4.34 0.25
N ILE A 105 10.22 -3.47 -0.42
CA ILE A 105 10.55 -2.05 -0.66
C ILE A 105 9.50 -1.17 0.01
#